data_AF-A0A7S1UT12-F1
#
_entry.id   AF-A0A7S1UT12-F1
#
_cell.length_a   1.000
_cell.length_b   1.000
_cell.length_c   1.000
_cell.angle_alpha   90.00
_cell.angle_beta   90.00
_cell.angle_gamma   90.00
#
_symmetry.space_group_name_H-M   'P 1'
#
loop_
_entity.id
_entity.type
_entity.pdbx_description
1 polymer ?
#
loop_
_entity_poly.entity_id
_entity_poly.type
_entity_poly.pdbx_seq_one_letter_code
_entity_poly.pdbx_strand_id
1 'polypeptide(L)'
;DALNRLNQGLQKPSSACTTSQESKESITYINLDNVDTSTVTHMIAARLRIPKASCSSLASVVHEKTMGCPFAVLSFLDLIASRGFLKHNNDTNSWVWDESKIR
;
A
#
# COMPACT_ATOMS: atom_id res chain seq x y z
N ASP A 1 -39.36 -20.63 -15.63
CA ASP A 1 -38.99 -20.52 -17.06
C ASP A 1 -38.09 -19.36 -17.47
N ALA A 2 -38.02 -18.23 -16.75
CA ALA A 2 -37.11 -17.13 -17.13
C ALA A 2 -35.64 -17.33 -16.69
N LEU A 3 -35.36 -18.21 -15.71
CA LEU A 3 -34.01 -18.42 -15.15
C LEU A 3 -33.12 -19.37 -15.96
N ASN A 4 -33.66 -20.11 -16.95
CA ASN A 4 -32.88 -21.07 -17.74
C ASN A 4 -32.31 -20.48 -19.04
N ARG A 5 -32.65 -19.22 -19.38
CA ARG A 5 -32.31 -18.59 -20.67
C ARG A 5 -31.07 -17.69 -20.62
N LEU A 6 -30.60 -17.30 -19.43
CA LEU A 6 -29.39 -16.47 -19.28
C LEU A 6 -28.08 -17.27 -19.23
N ASN A 7 -28.14 -18.61 -19.14
CA ASN A 7 -26.94 -19.46 -19.06
C ASN A 7 -26.38 -19.92 -20.42
N GLN A 8 -26.94 -19.47 -21.55
CA GLN A 8 -26.48 -19.85 -22.89
C GLN A 8 -25.67 -18.74 -23.61
N GLY A 9 -24.99 -17.88 -22.85
CA GLY A 9 -24.33 -16.67 -23.40
C GLY A 9 -22.81 -16.56 -23.24
N LEU A 10 -22.12 -17.50 -22.58
CA LEU A 10 -20.65 -17.45 -22.48
C LEU A 10 -20.04 -18.46 -23.44
N GLN A 11 -19.80 -17.97 -24.65
CA GLN A 11 -19.02 -18.65 -25.69
C GLN A 11 -17.63 -19.01 -25.17
N LYS A 12 -17.22 -20.24 -25.47
CA LYS A 12 -15.91 -20.82 -25.18
C LYS A 12 -14.80 -19.95 -25.81
N PRO A 13 -13.66 -19.73 -25.14
CA PRO A 13 -12.50 -19.16 -25.81
C PRO A 13 -12.04 -20.10 -26.94
N SER A 14 -11.75 -19.49 -28.08
CA SER A 14 -11.29 -20.11 -29.32
C SER A 14 -10.16 -21.11 -29.06
N SER A 15 -10.35 -22.34 -29.54
CA SER A 15 -9.43 -23.46 -29.42
C SER A 15 -8.24 -23.31 -30.36
N ALA A 16 -7.23 -22.57 -29.92
CA ALA A 16 -5.84 -22.74 -30.32
C ALA A 16 -4.92 -22.39 -29.14
N CYS A 17 -5.21 -22.98 -27.98
CA CYS A 17 -4.21 -23.08 -26.91
C CYS A 17 -3.42 -24.35 -27.21
N THR A 18 -2.22 -24.20 -27.76
CA THR A 18 -1.26 -25.28 -27.95
C THR A 18 -1.11 -26.02 -26.62
N THR A 19 -1.44 -27.31 -26.60
CA THR A 19 -1.22 -28.20 -25.47
C THR A 19 0.26 -28.18 -25.13
N SER A 20 0.63 -27.34 -24.17
CA SER A 20 1.95 -27.36 -23.56
C SER A 20 1.91 -28.45 -22.51
N GLN A 21 2.89 -29.35 -22.56
CA GLN A 21 3.07 -30.42 -21.57
C GLN A 21 3.03 -29.80 -20.17
N GLU A 22 2.28 -30.40 -19.25
CA GLU A 22 2.32 -30.06 -17.82
C GLU A 22 3.75 -30.25 -17.31
N SER A 23 4.53 -29.16 -17.31
CA SER A 23 5.67 -29.04 -16.43
C SER A 23 5.12 -29.07 -15.01
N LYS A 24 5.62 -29.99 -14.19
CA LYS A 24 5.32 -30.06 -12.75
C LYS A 24 5.98 -28.87 -12.07
N GLU A 25 5.44 -27.68 -12.27
CA GLU A 25 5.93 -26.45 -11.67
C GLU A 25 5.37 -26.34 -10.26
N SER A 26 6.27 -26.30 -9.28
CA SER A 26 5.91 -26.09 -7.88
C SER A 26 5.50 -24.64 -7.67
N ILE A 27 4.23 -24.42 -7.35
CA ILE A 27 3.74 -23.10 -6.91
C ILE A 27 4.38 -22.79 -5.55
N THR A 28 5.13 -21.68 -5.47
CA THR A 28 5.64 -21.16 -4.20
C THR A 28 4.74 -20.02 -3.76
N TYR A 29 4.11 -20.16 -2.59
CA TYR A 29 3.32 -19.11 -1.99
C TYR A 29 4.21 -18.22 -1.12
N ILE A 30 4.12 -16.90 -1.32
CA ILE A 30 4.77 -15.91 -0.48
C ILE A 30 3.67 -15.29 0.39
N ASN A 31 3.76 -15.49 1.70
CA ASN A 31 2.89 -14.78 2.64
C ASN A 31 3.49 -13.41 2.93
N LEU A 32 2.70 -12.35 2.77
CA LEU A 32 3.09 -10.98 3.06
C LEU A 32 2.24 -10.52 4.25
N ASP A 33 2.89 -10.35 5.40
CA ASP A 33 2.26 -9.76 6.56
C ASP A 33 2.38 -8.22 6.55
N ASN A 34 1.63 -7.56 7.43
CA ASN A 34 1.75 -6.12 7.64
C ASN A 34 3.11 -5.78 8.26
N VAL A 35 3.64 -4.61 7.90
CA VAL A 35 4.97 -4.19 8.33
C VAL A 35 4.94 -3.53 9.69
N ASP A 36 5.98 -3.77 10.48
CA ASP A 36 6.13 -3.16 11.79
C ASP A 36 6.40 -1.65 11.73
N THR A 37 6.31 -0.98 12.88
CA THR A 37 6.59 0.45 13.01
C THR A 37 8.00 0.83 12.55
N SER A 38 8.99 -0.08 12.70
CA SER A 38 10.36 0.15 12.22
C SER A 38 10.40 0.27 10.70
N THR A 39 9.70 -0.61 10.00
CA THR A 39 9.59 -0.61 8.54
C THR A 39 8.77 0.58 8.06
N VAL A 40 7.68 0.95 8.74
CA VAL A 40 6.96 2.20 8.47
C VAL A 40 7.89 3.42 8.63
N THR A 41 8.75 3.44 9.66
CA THR A 41 9.75 4.49 9.86
C THR A 41 10.72 4.57 8.68
N HIS A 42 11.18 3.42 8.16
CA HIS A 42 12.01 3.38 6.95
C HIS A 42 11.28 3.93 5.72
N MET A 43 10.01 3.55 5.53
CA MET A 43 9.19 4.03 4.42
C MET A 43 9.02 5.55 4.46
N ILE A 44 8.72 6.10 5.64
CA ILE A 44 8.57 7.55 5.85
C ILE A 44 9.89 8.26 5.62
N ALA A 45 10.99 7.79 6.21
CA ALA A 45 12.31 8.37 6.03
C ALA A 45 12.72 8.40 4.55
N ALA A 46 12.46 7.32 3.81
CA ALA A 46 12.71 7.25 2.38
C ALA A 46 11.82 8.21 1.58
N ARG A 47 10.53 8.30 1.93
CA ARG A 47 9.56 9.15 1.24
C ARG A 47 9.84 10.64 1.44
N LEU A 48 10.15 11.05 2.68
CA LEU A 48 10.37 12.44 3.07
C LEU A 48 11.83 12.87 2.95
N ARG A 49 12.76 11.92 2.71
CA ARG A 49 14.21 12.13 2.64
C ARG A 49 14.79 12.77 3.91
N ILE A 50 14.35 12.29 5.06
CA ILE A 50 14.82 12.73 6.39
C ILE A 50 15.36 11.56 7.20
N PRO A 51 16.17 11.81 8.26
CA PRO A 51 16.67 10.75 9.12
C PRO A 51 15.53 9.98 9.81
N LYS A 52 15.71 8.66 9.97
CA LYS A 52 14.75 7.77 10.67
C LYS A 52 14.46 8.25 12.09
N ALA A 53 15.48 8.79 12.77
CA ALA A 53 15.35 9.34 14.13
C ALA A 53 14.31 10.47 14.21
N SER A 54 14.13 11.25 13.14
CA SER A 54 13.15 12.34 13.06
C SER A 54 11.74 11.84 12.73
N CYS A 55 11.58 10.58 12.31
CA CYS A 55 10.31 10.04 11.83
C CYS A 55 9.48 9.35 12.92
N SER A 56 10.04 9.12 14.12
CA SER A 56 9.45 8.24 15.13
C SER A 56 8.01 8.60 15.50
N SER A 57 7.72 9.88 15.72
CA SER A 57 6.39 10.31 16.14
C SER A 57 5.35 10.17 15.02
N LEU A 58 5.70 10.57 13.79
CA LEU A 58 4.86 10.37 12.61
C LEU A 58 4.66 8.88 12.30
N ALA A 59 5.70 8.06 12.41
CA ALA A 59 5.64 6.62 12.16
C ALA A 59 4.68 5.89 13.10
N SER A 60 4.64 6.28 14.37
CA SER A 60 3.69 5.74 15.34
C SER A 60 2.24 5.98 14.91
N VAL A 61 1.89 7.23 14.57
CA VAL A 61 0.54 7.59 14.13
C VAL A 61 0.17 6.92 12.81
N VAL A 62 1.08 6.90 11.85
CA VAL A 62 0.85 6.28 10.53
C VAL A 62 0.67 4.77 10.68
N HIS A 63 1.50 4.10 11.48
CA HIS A 63 1.37 2.66 11.74
C HIS A 63 0.02 2.36 12.41
N GLU A 64 -0.39 3.14 13.41
CA GLU A 64 -1.69 3.03 14.07
C GLU A 64 -2.87 3.16 13.08
N LYS A 65 -2.82 4.14 12.17
CA LYS A 65 -3.90 4.37 11.19
C LYS A 65 -3.96 3.36 10.06
N THR A 66 -2.84 2.72 9.74
CA THR A 66 -2.70 1.87 8.55
C THR A 66 -2.52 0.39 8.89
N MET A 67 -2.38 0.07 10.18
CA MET A 67 -2.08 -1.26 10.69
C MET A 67 -0.85 -1.90 10.02
N GLY A 68 0.10 -1.08 9.56
CA GLY A 68 1.30 -1.54 8.87
C GLY A 68 1.09 -1.98 7.42
N CYS A 69 -0.07 -1.75 6.81
CA CYS A 69 -0.26 -2.07 5.38
C CYS A 69 0.55 -1.09 4.50
N PRO A 70 1.56 -1.54 3.72
CA PRO A 70 2.45 -0.64 2.98
C PRO A 70 1.73 0.29 2.00
N PHE A 71 0.71 -0.22 1.30
CA PHE A 71 -0.09 0.60 0.39
C PHE A 71 -0.85 1.70 1.14
N ALA A 72 -1.40 1.37 2.30
CA ALA A 72 -2.12 2.32 3.14
C ALA A 72 -1.19 3.36 3.75
N VAL A 73 0.05 2.99 4.12
CA VAL A 73 1.09 3.93 4.57
C VAL A 73 1.32 5.04 3.53
N LEU A 74 1.58 4.65 2.27
CA LEU A 74 1.83 5.63 1.20
C LEU A 74 0.60 6.50 0.92
N SER A 75 -0.58 5.87 0.81
CA SER A 75 -1.84 6.57 0.55
C SER A 75 -2.19 7.54 1.67
N PHE A 76 -1.93 7.16 2.92
CA PHE A 76 -2.18 8.01 4.08
C PHE A 76 -1.22 9.21 4.13
N LEU A 77 0.07 9.00 3.80
CA LEU A 77 1.03 10.10 3.68
C LEU A 77 0.60 11.12 2.62
N ASP A 78 0.16 10.65 1.44
CA ASP A 78 -0.33 11.52 0.38
C ASP A 78 -1.62 12.25 0.81
N LEU A 79 -2.51 11.57 1.56
CA LEU A 79 -3.72 12.18 2.12
C LEU A 79 -3.40 13.32 3.09
N ILE A 80 -2.53 13.11 4.08
CA ILE A 80 -2.20 14.15 5.06
C ILE A 80 -1.39 15.30 4.45
N ALA A 81 -0.60 15.02 3.41
CA ALA A 81 0.07 16.05 2.63
C ALA A 81 -0.93 16.90 1.85
N SER A 82 -1.90 16.27 1.16
CA SER A 82 -2.94 16.99 0.41
C SER A 82 -3.83 17.88 1.29
N ARG A 83 -4.06 17.47 2.54
CA ARG A 83 -4.79 18.24 3.55
C ARG A 83 -3.92 19.32 4.22
N GLY A 84 -2.62 19.33 3.93
CA GLY A 84 -1.68 20.28 4.50
C GLY A 84 -1.34 20.04 5.97
N PHE A 85 -1.57 18.82 6.47
CA PHE A 85 -1.16 18.39 7.82
C PHE A 85 0.28 17.88 7.84
N LEU A 86 0.85 17.56 6.68
CA LEU A 86 2.25 17.28 6.46
C LEU A 86 2.78 18.23 5.39
N LYS A 87 3.76 19.07 5.73
CA LYS A 87 4.28 20.12 4.84
C LYS A 87 5.79 20.21 4.94
N HIS A 88 6.42 20.57 3.83
CA HIS A 88 7.80 21.00 3.82
C HIS A 88 7.86 22.51 4.16
N ASN A 89 8.60 22.86 5.21
CA ASN A 89 8.95 24.24 5.53
C ASN A 89 10.22 24.61 4.77
N ASN A 90 10.11 25.54 3.82
CA ASN A 90 11.22 25.96 2.98
C ASN A 90 12.24 26.84 3.74
N ASP A 91 11.80 27.57 4.76
CA ASP A 91 12.68 28.47 5.52
C ASP A 91 13.66 27.68 6.40
N THR A 92 13.18 26.58 6.98
CA THR A 92 13.97 25.68 7.84
C THR A 92 14.47 24.42 7.13
N ASN A 93 14.10 24.25 5.85
CA ASN A 93 14.35 23.05 5.04
C ASN A 93 14.01 21.75 5.80
N SER A 94 12.83 21.72 6.43
CA SER A 94 12.40 20.61 7.28
C SER A 94 10.94 20.25 7.07
N TRP A 95 10.59 19.00 7.35
CA TRP A 95 9.19 18.57 7.37
C TRP A 95 8.54 18.93 8.70
N VAL A 96 7.30 19.43 8.62
CA VAL A 96 6.47 19.77 9.77
C VAL A 96 5.15 19.04 9.62
N TRP A 97 4.66 18.48 10.73
CA TRP A 97 3.35 17.85 10.79
C TRP A 97 2.62 18.18 12.09
N ASP A 98 1.28 18.19 12.02
CA ASP A 98 0.42 18.43 13.18
C ASP A 98 -0.19 17.12 13.66
N GLU A 99 0.38 16.54 14.72
CA GLU A 99 -0.09 15.27 15.28
C GLU A 99 -1.54 15.32 15.77
N SER A 100 -2.02 16.49 16.22
CA SER A 100 -3.40 16.65 16.69
C SER A 100 -4.43 16.55 15.56
N LYS A 101 -4.01 16.82 14.32
CA LYS A 101 -4.87 16.75 13.12
C LYS A 101 -4.76 15.40 12.41
N ILE A 102 -3.72 14.63 12.68
CA ILE A 102 -3.44 13.34 12.04
C ILE A 102 -3.95 12.17 12.89
N ARG A 103 -4.03 12.33 14.22
CA ARG A 103 -4.61 11.35 15.14
C ARG A 103 -6.13 11.26 15.06
#